data_AF-A0A376TG58-F1
#
_entry.id   AF-A0A376TG58-F1
#
_cell.length_a   1.000
_cell.length_b   1.000
_cell.length_c   1.000
_cell.angle_alpha   90.00
_cell.angle_beta   90.00
_cell.angle_gamma   90.00
#
_symmetry.space_group_name_H-M   'P 1'
#
loop_
_entity.id
_entity.type
_entity.pdbx_description
1 polymer ?
#
loop_
_entity_poly.entity_id
_entity_poly.type
_entity_poly.pdbx_seq_one_letter_code
_entity_poly.pdbx_strand_id
1 'polypeptide(L)'
;MRRIVRRFIPETNPQPLIERGWVAAQPITYEDFLPVSAAGIFQSNLGNETQARNHGNASREAFEQALGCPVLDEFQLYQEAEERSKRRCGLL
;
A
#
# COMPACT_ATOMS: atom_id res chain seq x y z
N MET A 1 2.04 -30.83 -27.71
CA MET A 1 2.39 -29.39 -27.71
C MET A 1 2.87 -29.01 -26.31
N ARG A 2 4.19 -28.88 -26.08
CA ARG A 2 4.73 -28.63 -24.73
C ARG A 2 4.56 -27.14 -24.40
N ARG A 3 3.75 -26.81 -23.40
CA ARG A 3 3.66 -25.46 -22.82
C ARG A 3 5.03 -25.16 -22.21
N ILE A 4 5.87 -24.42 -22.93
CA ILE A 4 7.11 -23.87 -22.37
C ILE A 4 6.65 -22.77 -21.42
N VAL A 5 6.53 -23.10 -20.14
CA VAL A 5 6.45 -22.08 -19.09
C VAL A 5 7.87 -21.52 -19.01
N ARG A 6 8.15 -20.47 -19.79
CA ARG A 6 9.42 -19.75 -19.69
C ARG A 6 9.49 -19.20 -18.28
N ARG A 7 10.31 -19.83 -17.45
CA ARG A 7 10.64 -19.35 -16.11
C ARG A 7 11.34 -18.01 -16.30
N PHE A 8 10.65 -16.92 -15.95
CA PHE A 8 11.25 -15.59 -16.00
C PHE A 8 12.34 -15.51 -14.93
N ILE A 9 13.44 -14.82 -15.24
CA ILE A 9 14.59 -14.73 -14.35
C ILE A 9 14.19 -13.75 -13.22
N PRO A 10 14.43 -14.06 -11.93
CA PRO A 10 13.95 -13.27 -10.78
C PRO A 10 14.42 -11.80 -10.71
N GLU A 11 15.35 -11.40 -11.58
CA GLU A 11 15.93 -10.05 -11.65
C GLU A 11 15.54 -9.34 -12.98
N THR A 12 14.56 -9.87 -13.71
CA THR A 12 14.14 -9.29 -14.98
C THR A 12 13.35 -8.03 -14.69
N ASN A 13 13.93 -6.86 -14.97
CA ASN A 13 13.18 -5.62 -15.14
C ASN A 13 11.88 -5.92 -15.91
N PRO A 14 10.67 -5.67 -15.36
CA PRO A 14 9.43 -6.05 -16.02
C PRO A 14 9.17 -5.26 -17.32
N GLN A 15 9.84 -4.12 -17.51
CA GLN A 15 9.61 -3.21 -18.63
C GLN A 15 9.70 -3.88 -20.02
N PRO A 16 10.74 -4.66 -20.36
CA PRO A 16 10.81 -5.31 -21.67
C PRO A 16 9.77 -6.43 -21.84
N LEU A 17 9.26 -7.01 -20.75
CA LEU A 17 8.19 -8.01 -20.80
C LEU A 17 6.83 -7.37 -21.06
N ILE A 18 6.63 -6.16 -20.54
CA ILE A 18 5.45 -5.32 -20.81
C ILE A 18 5.47 -4.84 -22.26
N GLU A 19 6.60 -4.33 -22.74
CA GLU A 19 6.76 -3.88 -24.14
C GLU A 19 6.52 -5.01 -25.16
N ARG A 20 6.84 -6.26 -24.79
CA ARG A 20 6.56 -7.45 -25.60
C ARG A 20 5.14 -8.00 -25.47
N GLY A 21 4.32 -7.44 -24.57
CA GLY A 21 2.96 -7.91 -24.28
C GLY A 21 2.89 -9.25 -23.54
N TRP A 22 3.97 -9.69 -22.91
CA TRP A 22 4.01 -10.95 -22.15
C TRP A 22 3.54 -10.78 -20.70
N VAL A 23 3.64 -9.56 -20.18
CA VAL A 23 3.14 -9.14 -18.88
C VAL A 23 2.33 -7.87 -19.09
N ALA A 24 1.25 -7.70 -18.33
CA ALA A 24 0.49 -6.45 -18.28
C ALA A 24 0.52 -5.92 -16.85
N ALA A 25 0.91 -4.66 -16.68
CA ALA A 25 0.81 -3.96 -15.40
C ALA A 25 -0.59 -3.33 -15.28
N GLN A 26 -1.28 -3.63 -14.18
CA GLN A 26 -2.57 -3.03 -13.84
C GLN A 26 -2.40 -2.23 -12.54
N PRO A 27 -2.98 -1.02 -12.44
CA PRO A 27 -2.92 -0.27 -11.20
C PRO A 27 -3.66 -1.01 -10.09
N ILE A 28 -3.13 -0.93 -8.86
CA ILE A 28 -3.83 -1.44 -7.67
C ILE A 28 -4.85 -0.38 -7.25
N THR A 29 -6.09 -0.80 -6.99
CA THR A 29 -7.14 0.09 -6.45
C THR A 29 -6.72 0.62 -5.09
N TYR A 30 -6.90 1.92 -4.87
CA TYR A 30 -6.70 2.54 -3.58
C TYR A 30 -7.93 2.31 -2.71
N GLU A 31 -7.76 1.58 -1.60
CA GLU A 31 -8.83 1.12 -0.71
C GLU A 31 -8.90 1.91 0.61
N ASP A 32 -8.10 2.98 0.72
CA ASP A 32 -8.03 3.83 1.91
C ASP A 32 -8.72 5.19 1.71
N PHE A 33 -8.67 6.01 2.75
CA PHE A 33 -9.21 7.37 2.75
C PHE A 33 -8.10 8.40 2.57
N LEU A 34 -8.43 9.51 1.90
CA LEU A 34 -7.54 10.66 1.85
C LEU A 34 -7.19 11.13 3.28
N PRO A 35 -5.93 11.54 3.54
CA PRO A 35 -5.54 12.03 4.84
C PRO A 35 -6.35 13.28 5.22
N VAL A 36 -6.55 13.47 6.53
CA VAL A 36 -7.52 14.41 7.17
C VAL A 36 -7.37 15.89 6.76
N SER A 37 -6.37 16.27 5.97
CA SER A 37 -6.15 17.66 5.53
C SER A 37 -6.58 17.96 4.09
N ALA A 38 -7.04 16.99 3.30
CA ALA A 38 -7.45 17.24 1.91
C ALA A 38 -8.76 18.06 1.80
N ALA A 39 -9.62 18.04 2.82
CA ALA A 39 -10.94 18.69 2.80
C ALA A 39 -11.14 19.81 3.82
N GLY A 40 -10.16 20.11 4.70
CA GLY A 40 -10.20 21.26 5.62
C GLY A 40 -11.35 21.33 6.63
N ILE A 41 -12.17 20.28 6.80
CA ILE A 41 -13.46 20.36 7.50
C ILE A 41 -13.50 19.63 8.86
N PHE A 42 -12.52 18.78 9.21
CA PHE A 42 -12.52 18.04 10.48
C PHE A 42 -11.69 18.73 11.57
N GLN A 43 -12.08 19.96 11.92
CA GLN A 43 -11.82 20.58 13.22
C GLN A 43 -13.16 20.78 13.94
N SER A 44 -13.84 19.70 14.29
CA SER A 44 -15.09 19.80 15.05
C SER A 44 -14.84 19.65 16.56
N ASN A 45 -14.67 20.81 17.22
CA ASN A 45 -15.09 21.11 18.60
C ASN A 45 -14.52 20.32 19.79
N LEU A 46 -13.31 19.75 19.73
CA LEU A 46 -12.60 19.34 20.95
C LEU A 46 -11.41 20.25 21.22
N GLY A 47 -11.60 21.16 22.18
CA GLY A 47 -10.55 21.69 23.05
C GLY A 47 -9.39 22.37 22.35
N ASN A 48 -9.52 23.69 22.22
CA ASN A 48 -8.46 24.69 22.13
C ASN A 48 -7.07 24.20 22.58
N GLU A 49 -6.26 23.64 21.67
CA GLU A 49 -4.80 23.79 21.63
C GLU A 49 -4.29 23.48 20.22
N THR A 50 -3.67 24.47 19.61
CA THR A 50 -2.95 24.38 18.33
C THR A 50 -1.68 23.56 18.52
N GLN A 51 -1.77 22.23 18.70
CA GLN A 51 -0.60 21.37 18.72
C GLN A 51 -0.32 20.81 17.34
N ALA A 52 0.42 21.60 16.57
CA ALA A 52 1.09 21.14 15.38
C ALA A 52 2.01 19.94 15.71
N ARG A 53 1.73 18.81 15.08
CA ARG A 53 2.70 17.88 14.46
C ARG A 53 3.61 16.99 15.32
N ASN A 54 3.48 16.93 16.65
CA ASN A 54 4.27 15.97 17.46
C ASN A 54 3.46 14.89 18.22
N HIS A 55 2.12 14.86 18.07
CA HIS A 55 1.25 13.94 18.81
C HIS A 55 0.76 12.70 18.02
N GLY A 56 1.21 12.49 16.78
CA GLY A 56 0.71 11.40 15.92
C GLY A 56 0.92 10.00 16.51
N ASN A 57 2.05 9.78 17.20
CA ASN A 57 2.35 8.49 17.82
C ASN A 57 1.52 8.27 19.10
N ALA A 58 1.41 9.28 19.96
CA ALA A 58 0.63 9.19 21.20
C ALA A 58 -0.87 8.98 20.92
N SER A 59 -1.41 9.60 19.87
CA SER A 59 -2.80 9.38 19.46
C SER A 59 -3.02 8.00 18.83
N ARG A 60 -2.02 7.47 18.10
CA ARG A 60 -2.10 6.14 17.49
C ARG A 60 -2.05 5.04 18.55
N GLU A 61 -1.13 5.12 19.50
CA GLU A 61 -1.01 4.14 20.59
C GLU A 61 -2.29 4.06 21.42
N ALA A 62 -2.88 5.22 21.80
CA ALA A 62 -4.14 5.26 22.52
C ALA A 62 -5.31 4.69 21.68
N PHE A 63 -5.32 4.97 20.37
CA PHE A 63 -6.31 4.42 19.45
C PHE A 63 -6.20 2.90 19.31
N GLU A 64 -4.99 2.38 19.11
CA GLU A 64 -4.72 0.94 19.02
C GLU A 64 -5.04 0.21 20.33
N GLN A 65 -4.76 0.84 21.47
CA GLN A 65 -5.15 0.32 22.78
C GLN A 65 -6.67 0.21 22.92
N ALA A 66 -7.42 1.23 22.48
CA ALA A 66 -8.88 1.23 22.51
C ALA A 66 -9.48 0.25 21.49
N LEU A 67 -8.84 0.10 20.32
CA LEU A 67 -9.21 -0.85 19.27
C LEU A 67 -8.92 -2.30 19.70
N GLY A 68 -7.94 -2.50 20.57
CA GLY A 68 -7.49 -3.81 21.07
C GLY A 68 -6.49 -4.53 20.15
N CYS A 69 -6.05 -3.87 19.08
CA CYS A 69 -5.06 -4.39 18.14
C CYS A 69 -4.34 -3.24 17.40
N PRO A 70 -3.14 -3.49 16.84
CA PRO A 70 -2.45 -2.51 16.04
C PRO A 70 -3.18 -2.25 14.71
N VAL A 71 -3.13 -1.02 14.22
CA VAL A 71 -3.58 -0.67 12.87
C VAL A 71 -2.53 -1.16 11.88
N LEU A 72 -2.98 -1.78 10.79
CA LEU A 72 -2.09 -2.24 9.72
C LEU A 72 -1.45 -1.07 8.99
N ASP A 73 -0.22 -1.28 8.50
CA ASP A 73 0.44 -0.34 7.58
C ASP A 73 -0.08 -0.57 6.17
N GLU A 74 -0.81 0.41 5.63
CA GLU A 74 -1.39 0.35 4.30
C GLU A 74 -0.33 0.17 3.21
N PHE A 75 0.85 0.79 3.34
CA PHE A 75 1.92 0.65 2.36
C PHE A 75 2.47 -0.77 2.33
N GLN A 76 2.59 -1.41 3.50
CA GLN A 76 3.00 -2.81 3.57
C GLN A 76 2.01 -3.72 2.84
N LEU A 77 0.69 -3.49 3.02
CA LEU A 77 -0.33 -4.29 2.34
C LEU A 77 -0.28 -4.14 0.81
N TYR A 78 -0.12 -2.90 0.31
CA TYR A 78 0.01 -2.66 -1.13
C TYR A 78 1.30 -3.26 -1.70
N GLN A 79 2.42 -3.16 -0.97
CA GLN A 79 3.68 -3.79 -1.38
C GLN A 79 3.56 -5.31 -1.44
N GLU A 80 2.98 -5.94 -0.42
CA GLU A 80 2.74 -7.39 -0.41
C GLU A 80 1.84 -7.84 -1.57
N ALA A 81 0.83 -7.04 -1.93
CA ALA A 81 -0.02 -7.29 -3.08
C ALA A 81 0.78 -7.24 -4.40
N GLU A 82 1.64 -6.23 -4.56
CA GLU A 82 2.52 -6.08 -5.72
C GLU A 82 3.49 -7.27 -5.83
N GLU A 83 4.21 -7.60 -4.76
CA GLU A 83 5.16 -8.71 -4.72
C GLU A 83 4.50 -10.07 -4.98
N ARG A 84 3.29 -10.27 -4.45
CA ARG A 84 2.51 -11.50 -4.71
C ARG A 84 2.16 -11.60 -6.20
N SER A 85 1.90 -10.50 -6.87
CA SER A 85 1.65 -10.48 -8.32
C SER A 85 2.93 -10.79 -9.12
N LYS A 86 4.06 -10.18 -8.73
CA LYS A 86 5.38 -10.42 -9.33
C LYS A 86 5.81 -11.89 -9.21
N ARG A 87 5.64 -12.50 -8.03
CA ARG A 87 5.90 -13.93 -7.80
C ARG A 87 5.08 -14.84 -8.71
N ARG A 88 3.78 -14.54 -8.91
CA ARG A 88 2.92 -15.30 -9.85
C ARG A 88 3.39 -15.16 -11.31
N CYS A 89 3.98 -14.03 -11.65
CA CYS A 89 4.60 -13.79 -12.96
C CYS A 89 6.03 -14.34 -13.08
N GLY A 90 6.61 -14.92 -12.01
CA GLY A 90 7.98 -15.42 -12.00
C GLY A 90 9.04 -14.32 -12.01
N LEU A 91 8.71 -13.12 -11.52
CA LEU A 91 9.61 -11.96 -11.45
C LEU A 91 10.30 -11.82 -10.09
N LEU A 92 10.00 -12.70 -9.13
CA LEU A 92 10.55 -12.79 -7.78
C LEU A 92 10.63 -14.26 -7.37
#